data_AF-A0A2T6ID47-F1
#
_entry.id   AF-A0A2T6ID47-F1
#
_cell.length_a   1.000
_cell.length_b   1.000
_cell.length_c   1.000
_cell.angle_alpha   90.00
_cell.angle_beta   90.00
_cell.angle_gamma   90.00
#
_symmetry.space_group_name_H-M   'P 1'
#
loop_
_entity.id
_entity.type
_entity.pdbx_description
1 polymer ?
#
loop_
_entity_poly.entity_id
_entity_poly.type
_entity_poly.pdbx_seq_one_letter_code
_entity_poly.pdbx_strand_id
1 'polypeptide(L)'
;VPANRMFPMEEVFDLLDERLAKTGRRIWISYILIKGRNNTEEHAKALAALLRERRRPTRHLYHVNVIPYNTGEKWMDLFLCQSLW
;
A
#
# COMPACT_ATOMS: atom_id res chain seq x y z
N VAL A 1 -7.81 5.97 -2.34
CA VAL A 1 -7.52 6.42 -0.96
C VAL A 1 -7.89 7.90 -0.86
N PRO A 2 -8.91 8.30 -0.06
CA PRO A 2 -9.37 9.70 0.01
C PRO A 2 -8.27 10.70 0.42
N ALA A 3 -7.36 10.27 1.30
CA ALA A 3 -6.21 11.07 1.72
C ALA A 3 -5.32 11.55 0.56
N ASN A 4 -5.26 10.80 -0.56
CA ASN A 4 -4.48 11.17 -1.75
C ASN A 4 -5.00 12.46 -2.42
N ARG A 5 -6.21 12.91 -2.10
CA ARG A 5 -6.73 14.21 -2.57
C ARG A 5 -6.15 15.39 -1.80
N MET A 6 -5.82 15.17 -0.53
CA MET A 6 -5.27 16.19 0.37
C MET A 6 -3.74 16.16 0.37
N PHE A 7 -3.16 14.97 0.20
CA PHE A 7 -1.72 14.72 0.17
C PHE A 7 -1.39 13.93 -1.10
N PRO A 8 -1.06 14.63 -2.20
CA PRO A 8 -0.68 13.97 -3.44
C PRO A 8 0.49 13.02 -3.22
N MET A 9 0.44 11.85 -3.87
CA MET A 9 1.44 10.79 -3.72
C MET A 9 2.87 11.27 -4.01
N GLU A 10 3.04 12.16 -5.00
CA GLU A 10 4.35 12.70 -5.40
C GLU A 10 5.01 13.47 -4.24
N GLU A 11 4.27 14.37 -3.59
CA GLU A 11 4.75 15.13 -2.43
C GLU A 11 5.10 14.22 -1.24
N VAL A 12 4.31 13.15 -1.04
CA VAL A 12 4.62 12.15 -0.01
C VAL A 12 5.94 11.47 -0.32
N PHE A 13 6.17 11.04 -1.57
CA PHE A 13 7.44 10.40 -1.94
C PHE A 13 8.64 11.33 -1.80
N ASP A 14 8.51 12.61 -2.14
CA ASP A 14 9.59 13.59 -1.98
C ASP A 14 9.98 13.75 -0.50
N LEU A 15 8.99 13.85 0.39
CA LEU A 15 9.22 13.89 1.84
C LEU A 15 9.89 12.61 2.36
N LEU A 16 9.45 11.44 1.87
CA LEU A 16 10.06 10.17 2.25
C LEU A 16 11.50 10.07 1.75
N ASP A 17 11.79 10.52 0.54
CA ASP A 17 13.14 10.57 -0.02
C ASP A 17 14.07 11.45 0.83
N GLU A 18 13.59 12.61 1.28
CA GLU A 18 14.34 13.46 2.22
C GLU A 18 14.61 12.76 3.55
N ARG A 19 13.60 12.09 4.12
CA ARG A 19 13.76 11.35 5.37
C ARG A 19 14.77 10.22 5.20
N LEU A 20 14.75 9.50 4.09
CA LEU A 20 15.72 8.45 3.79
C LEU A 20 17.13 9.03 3.71
N ALA A 21 17.31 10.16 3.03
CA ALA A 21 18.61 10.83 2.94
C ALA A 21 19.12 11.28 4.31
N LYS A 22 18.24 11.78 5.18
CA LYS A 22 18.58 12.24 6.53
C LYS A 22 18.86 11.12 7.52
N THR A 23 18.16 9.97 7.41
CA THR A 23 18.15 8.94 8.47
C THR A 23 18.72 7.59 8.08
N GLY A 24 18.76 7.25 6.79
CA GLY A 24 19.16 5.92 6.30
C GLY A 24 18.25 4.76 6.76
N ARG A 25 17.10 5.05 7.39
CA ARG A 25 16.19 4.02 7.92
C ARG A 25 15.21 3.54 6.85
N ARG A 26 15.11 2.22 6.68
CA ARG A 26 14.20 1.59 5.71
C ARG A 26 12.75 2.01 5.89
N ILE A 27 12.03 2.15 4.79
CA ILE A 27 10.60 2.43 4.73
C ILE A 27 9.88 1.20 4.17
N TRP A 28 8.81 0.80 4.86
CA TRP A 28 7.93 -0.28 4.44
C TRP A 28 6.62 0.31 3.91
N ILE A 29 6.35 0.13 2.61
CA ILE A 29 5.13 0.55 1.95
C ILE A 29 4.18 -0.63 1.92
N SER A 30 3.05 -0.51 2.62
CA SER A 30 1.99 -1.50 2.56
C SER A 30 1.16 -1.34 1.29
N TYR A 31 1.08 -2.40 0.49
CA TYR A 31 0.31 -2.46 -0.75
C TYR A 31 -0.77 -3.55 -0.64
N ILE A 32 -2.02 -3.12 -0.46
CA ILE A 32 -3.17 -4.03 -0.34
C ILE A 32 -3.62 -4.45 -1.74
N LEU A 33 -3.60 -5.76 -2.04
CA LEU A 33 -4.06 -6.33 -3.30
C LEU A 33 -5.56 -6.61 -3.27
N ILE A 34 -6.31 -5.90 -4.10
CA ILE A 34 -7.76 -6.05 -4.27
C ILE A 34 -8.02 -6.62 -5.67
N LYS A 35 -8.65 -7.80 -5.72
CA LYS A 35 -9.00 -8.49 -6.96
C LYS A 35 -9.88 -7.59 -7.85
N GLY A 36 -9.51 -7.48 -9.12
CA GLY A 36 -10.24 -6.68 -10.13
C GLY A 36 -10.03 -5.17 -10.02
N ARG A 37 -9.15 -4.70 -9.10
CA ARG A 37 -8.84 -3.27 -8.95
C ARG A 37 -7.38 -2.93 -9.17
N ASN A 38 -6.48 -3.54 -8.41
CA ASN A 38 -5.06 -3.15 -8.39
C ASN A 38 -4.11 -4.36 -8.35
N ASN A 39 -4.57 -5.48 -8.91
CA ASN A 39 -3.90 -6.79 -8.82
C ASN A 39 -3.39 -7.32 -10.17
N THR A 40 -3.25 -6.48 -11.20
CA THR A 40 -2.74 -6.89 -12.51
C THR A 40 -1.22 -6.73 -12.60
N GLU A 41 -0.60 -7.33 -13.61
CA GLU A 41 0.84 -7.21 -13.86
C GLU A 41 1.25 -5.76 -14.17
N GLU A 42 0.39 -5.00 -14.88
CA GLU A 42 0.62 -3.58 -15.20
C GLU A 42 0.73 -2.74 -13.92
N HIS A 43 -0.11 -2.99 -12.92
CA HIS A 43 -0.02 -2.32 -11.63
C HIS A 43 1.30 -2.64 -10.92
N ALA A 44 1.73 -3.90 -10.97
CA ALA A 44 3.02 -4.31 -10.38
C ALA A 44 4.20 -3.63 -11.10
N LYS A 45 4.17 -3.56 -12.43
CA LYS A 45 5.18 -2.87 -13.24
C LYS A 45 5.23 -1.37 -12.94
N ALA A 46 4.07 -0.71 -12.84
CA ALA A 46 3.99 0.70 -12.48
C ALA A 46 4.55 0.98 -11.08
N LEU A 47 4.22 0.15 -10.10
CA LEU A 47 4.76 0.25 -8.74
C LEU A 47 6.29 0.05 -8.71
N ALA A 48 6.80 -0.93 -9.47
CA ALA A 48 8.24 -1.16 -9.57
C ALA A 48 8.96 0.01 -10.25
N ALA A 49 8.39 0.59 -11.31
CA ALA A 49 8.93 1.76 -11.99
C ALA A 49 8.99 2.97 -11.05
N LEU A 50 7.91 3.26 -10.33
CA LEU A 50 7.82 4.34 -9.34
C LEU A 50 8.96 4.28 -8.31
N LEU A 51 9.25 3.09 -7.78
CA LEU A 51 10.33 2.90 -6.80
C LEU A 51 11.72 2.95 -7.43
N ARG A 52 11.88 2.47 -8.68
CA ARG A 52 13.17 2.51 -9.39
C ARG A 52 13.60 3.92 -9.76
N GLU A 53 12.63 4.79 -10.03
CA GLU A 53 12.83 6.21 -10.34
C GLU A 53 13.15 7.06 -9.12
N ARG A 54 12.97 6.52 -7.89
CA ARG A 54 13.42 7.20 -6.66
C ARG A 54 14.94 7.40 -6.66
N ARG A 55 15.40 8.29 -5.78
CA ARG A 55 16.81 8.72 -5.72
C ARG A 55 17.75 7.52 -5.62
N ARG A 56 18.67 7.39 -6.59
CA ARG A 56 19.62 6.25 -6.67
C ARG A 56 20.31 5.89 -5.35
N PRO A 57 20.80 6.85 -4.53
CA PRO A 57 21.50 6.53 -3.28
C PRO A 57 20.60 5.87 -2.23
N THR A 58 19.29 6.14 -2.23
CA THR A 58 18.38 5.73 -1.14
C THR A 58 17.28 4.78 -1.59
N ARG A 59 17.03 4.61 -2.89
CA ARG A 59 15.89 3.81 -3.40
C ARG A 59 15.88 2.34 -2.92
N HIS A 60 17.05 1.78 -2.59
CA HIS A 60 17.19 0.43 -2.05
C HIS A 60 16.66 0.28 -0.61
N LEU A 61 16.32 1.39 0.05
CA LEU A 61 15.74 1.42 1.39
C LEU A 61 14.20 1.37 1.39
N TYR A 62 13.57 1.39 0.21
CA TYR A 62 12.15 1.14 0.07
C TYR A 62 11.88 -0.36 -0.03
N HIS A 63 10.93 -0.83 0.77
CA HIS A 63 10.42 -2.19 0.73
C HIS A 63 8.90 -2.16 0.57
N VAL A 64 8.37 -3.02 -0.29
CA VAL A 64 6.92 -3.16 -0.47
C VAL A 64 6.45 -4.41 0.24
N ASN A 65 5.49 -4.23 1.15
CA ASN A 65 4.75 -5.32 1.78
C ASN A 65 3.44 -5.52 1.02
N VAL A 66 3.39 -6.56 0.20
CA VAL A 66 2.20 -6.93 -0.55
C VAL A 66 1.28 -7.75 0.36
N ILE A 67 0.09 -7.21 0.64
CA ILE A 67 -0.88 -7.80 1.56
C ILE A 67 -2.13 -8.16 0.76
N PRO A 68 -2.50 -9.45 0.63
CA PRO A 68 -3.76 -9.81 -0.02
C PRO A 68 -4.93 -9.24 0.79
N TYR A 69 -5.89 -8.61 0.10
CA TYR A 69 -7.11 -8.13 0.75
C TYR A 69 -7.92 -9.32 1.24
N ASN A 70 -8.01 -9.46 2.56
CA ASN A 70 -8.93 -10.42 3.16
C ASN A 70 -10.35 -9.84 3.09
N THR A 71 -11.27 -10.56 2.46
CA THR A 71 -12.69 -10.22 2.54
C THR A 71 -13.12 -10.54 3.96
N GLY A 72 -13.36 -9.52 4.79
CA GLY A 72 -14.02 -9.75 6.06
C GLY A 72 -15.35 -10.44 5.77
N GLU A 73 -15.58 -11.61 6.36
CA GLU A 73 -16.93 -12.13 6.47
C GLU A 73 -17.80 -10.98 7.00
N LYS A 74 -18.82 -10.60 6.22
CA LYS A 74 -19.83 -9.70 6.76
C LYS A 74 -20.43 -10.46 7.94
N TRP A 75 -20.43 -9.86 9.12
CA TRP A 75 -21.11 -10.33 10.33
C TRP A 75 -22.65 -10.34 10.17
N MET A 76 -23.16 -10.80 9.03
CA MET A 76 -24.57 -10.82 8.65
C MET A 76 -25.18 -12.21 8.72
N ASP A 77 -24.50 -13.17 9.36
CA ASP A 77 -25.06 -14.50 9.66
C ASP A 77 -25.30 -14.73 11.16
N LEU A 78 -24.88 -13.80 12.03
CA LEU A 78 -25.07 -13.92 13.49
C LEU A 78 -26.42 -13.39 14.01
N PHE A 79 -27.29 -12.86 13.14
CA PHE A 79 -28.67 -12.49 13.50
C PHE A 79 -29.72 -13.58 13.18
N LEU A 80 -29.33 -14.70 12.56
CA LEU A 80 -30.25 -15.83 12.30
C LEU A 80 -30.08 -17.01 13.30
N CYS A 81 -29.11 -16.93 14.22
CA CYS A 81 -28.84 -17.98 15.20
C CYS A 81 -28.94 -17.47 16.66
N GLN A 82 -30.00 -16.73 16.98
CA GLN A 82 -30.42 -16.44 18.37
C GLN A 82 -31.94 -16.64 18.57
N SER A 83 -32.58 -17.49 17.76
CA SER A 83 -33.99 -17.86 17.95
C SER A 83 -34.20 -19.35 18.23
N LEU A 84 -33.15 -20.12 18.53
CA LEU A 84 -33.24 -21.48 19.04
C LEU A 84 -32.07 -21.72 20.00
N TRP A 85 -32.26 -21.35 21.26
CA TRP A 85 -31.83 -21.95 22.54
C TRP A 85 -32.03 -20.90 23.64
#